data_AF-A0AAU3AZ44-F1
#
_entry.id   AF-A0AAU3AZ44-F1
#
_cell.length_a   1.000
_cell.length_b   1.000
_cell.length_c   1.000
_cell.angle_alpha   90.00
_cell.angle_beta   90.00
_cell.angle_gamma   90.00
#
_symmetry.space_group_name_H-M   'P 1'
#
loop_
_entity.id
_entity.type
_entity.pdbx_description
1 polymer ?
#
loop_
_entity_poly.entity_id
_entity_poly.type
_entity_poly.pdbx_seq_one_letter_code
_entity_poly.pdbx_strand_id
1 'polypeptide(L)'
;MPSAYAERAPRNLWFRGPFSPGTAPEAAPGGHDGGMAGLDGVEQPRQRGSATAARWTPAVEDERALKALELFGNPTDQEVRLPSRPESAATARRLTQCVILRQWALSPALAEQAILLVSELVGNAVRHTGARAFGLRMMRRRGWIRIEVRDPSRGLPCLMPVHEMDTSGRGLFLVDKLSDRWGVDLLPRGKTTWFEMRVADR
;
A
#
# COMPACT_ATOMS: atom_id res chain seq x y z
N MET A 1 37.27 -18.77 11.17
CA MET A 1 36.15 -19.66 11.56
C MET A 1 36.44 -20.20 12.95
N PRO A 2 35.45 -20.40 13.85
CA PRO A 2 34.06 -20.82 13.59
C PRO A 2 33.05 -19.66 13.72
N SER A 3 32.03 -19.53 12.88
CA SER A 3 30.83 -20.37 12.67
C SER A 3 29.90 -20.40 13.88
N ALA A 4 28.83 -19.60 13.83
CA ALA A 4 27.56 -19.90 14.49
C ALA A 4 26.44 -19.22 13.68
N TYR A 5 25.86 -20.00 12.77
CA TYR A 5 24.54 -19.77 12.20
C TYR A 5 23.54 -19.87 13.37
N ALA A 6 22.88 -18.77 13.73
CA ALA A 6 21.76 -18.81 14.66
C ALA A 6 20.46 -18.85 13.85
N GLU A 7 19.84 -20.01 13.91
CA GLU A 7 18.58 -20.35 13.27
C GLU A 7 17.42 -19.49 13.77
N ARG A 8 16.53 -19.23 12.81
CA ARG A 8 15.09 -18.90 12.90
C ARG A 8 14.50 -18.70 14.31
N ALA A 9 14.07 -17.46 14.57
CA ALA A 9 12.90 -17.18 15.40
C ALA A 9 11.71 -16.80 14.50
N PRO A 10 10.50 -17.35 14.69
CA PRO A 10 9.32 -16.94 13.96
C PRO A 10 8.90 -15.54 14.40
N ARG A 11 8.95 -14.57 13.48
CA ARG A 11 8.55 -13.20 13.73
C ARG A 11 7.07 -13.07 13.42
N ASN A 12 6.23 -13.14 14.44
CA ASN A 12 4.95 -12.42 14.58
C ASN A 12 4.31 -12.87 15.90
N LEU A 13 4.81 -12.33 17.01
CA LEU A 13 4.28 -12.62 18.33
C LEU A 13 4.01 -11.32 19.10
N TRP A 14 3.19 -10.42 18.55
CA TRP A 14 2.59 -9.35 19.34
C TRP A 14 1.17 -9.06 18.82
N PHE A 15 0.22 -8.90 19.77
CA PHE A 15 -1.25 -8.84 19.67
C PHE A 15 -2.01 -10.19 19.77
N ARG A 16 -2.15 -10.69 21.01
CA ARG A 16 -3.34 -11.41 21.45
C ARG A 16 -3.81 -10.86 22.80
N GLY A 17 -4.90 -10.09 22.78
CA GLY A 17 -5.78 -9.81 23.91
C GLY A 17 -7.19 -10.28 23.57
N PRO A 18 -7.98 -10.78 24.54
CA PRO A 18 -9.12 -11.66 24.26
C PRO A 18 -10.36 -10.85 23.88
N PHE A 19 -10.94 -11.13 22.72
CA PHE A 19 -12.35 -10.88 22.45
C PHE A 19 -13.03 -12.22 22.24
N SER A 20 -13.86 -12.60 23.20
CA SER A 20 -14.77 -13.74 23.11
C SER A 20 -15.96 -13.39 22.20
N PRO A 21 -16.29 -14.18 21.17
CA PRO A 21 -17.57 -14.06 20.51
C PRO A 21 -18.61 -14.87 21.29
N GLY A 22 -19.62 -14.16 21.82
CA GLY A 22 -20.82 -14.76 22.39
C GLY A 22 -21.68 -15.42 21.31
N THR A 23 -22.28 -16.52 21.73
CA THR A 23 -23.23 -17.42 21.07
C THR A 23 -24.31 -16.73 20.23
N ALA A 24 -24.49 -17.19 18.99
CA ALA A 24 -25.67 -16.91 18.16
C ALA A 24 -26.82 -17.88 18.52
N PRO A 25 -28.09 -17.45 18.53
CA PRO A 25 -29.21 -18.37 18.49
C PRO A 25 -29.77 -18.55 17.06
N GLU A 26 -30.12 -19.80 16.83
CA GLU A 26 -30.80 -20.42 15.69
C GLU A 26 -32.27 -19.98 15.56
N ALA A 27 -32.76 -19.79 14.33
CA ALA A 27 -34.17 -19.89 13.99
C ALA A 27 -34.34 -20.18 12.48
N ALA A 28 -35.03 -21.28 12.17
CA ALA A 28 -35.58 -21.66 10.87
C ALA A 28 -37.13 -21.63 10.97
N PRO A 29 -37.91 -22.08 9.97
CA PRO A 29 -38.05 -21.60 8.59
C PRO A 29 -39.51 -21.22 8.26
N GLY A 30 -39.77 -20.61 7.10
CA GLY A 30 -41.14 -20.42 6.60
C GLY A 30 -41.15 -20.03 5.12
N GLY A 31 -41.70 -20.90 4.27
CA GLY A 31 -41.93 -20.62 2.85
C GLY A 31 -43.21 -19.81 2.61
N HIS A 32 -43.46 -19.44 1.36
CA HIS A 32 -44.71 -19.67 0.60
C HIS A 32 -44.67 -18.89 -0.74
N ASP A 33 -45.30 -19.54 -1.73
CA ASP A 33 -45.37 -19.30 -3.19
C ASP A 33 -46.07 -18.02 -3.69
N GLY A 34 -45.84 -17.74 -4.99
CA GLY A 34 -46.72 -16.99 -5.91
C GLY A 34 -46.05 -15.74 -6.48
N GLY A 35 -46.06 -15.39 -7.77
CA GLY A 35 -46.73 -15.89 -8.97
C GLY A 35 -46.56 -14.82 -10.07
N MET A 36 -46.23 -15.27 -11.29
CA MET A 36 -46.45 -14.69 -12.63
C MET A 36 -46.76 -13.18 -12.83
N ALA A 37 -45.98 -12.53 -13.71
CA ALA A 37 -46.41 -12.02 -15.04
C ALA A 37 -45.78 -10.66 -15.43
N GLY A 38 -45.21 -10.61 -16.65
CA GLY A 38 -45.64 -9.61 -17.62
C GLY A 38 -44.75 -8.39 -17.91
N LEU A 39 -44.08 -8.47 -19.07
CA LEU A 39 -44.09 -7.50 -20.17
C LEU A 39 -43.23 -6.20 -20.13
N ASP A 40 -42.58 -6.04 -21.30
CA ASP A 40 -42.30 -4.83 -22.05
C ASP A 40 -40.99 -4.06 -21.82
N GLY A 41 -40.24 -4.01 -22.92
CA GLY A 41 -38.93 -3.42 -23.02
C GLY A 41 -38.96 -1.90 -23.08
N VAL A 42 -37.87 -1.32 -22.59
CA VAL A 42 -37.26 -0.15 -23.20
C VAL A 42 -35.75 -0.42 -23.22
N GLU A 43 -35.26 -0.65 -24.42
CA GLU A 43 -33.84 -0.81 -24.74
C GLU A 43 -33.13 0.52 -24.44
N GLN A 44 -32.37 0.57 -23.35
CA GLN A 44 -31.55 1.73 -23.00
C GLN A 44 -30.39 1.84 -23.99
N PRO A 45 -30.19 2.99 -24.68
CA PRO A 45 -29.00 3.20 -25.46
C PRO A 45 -27.81 3.25 -24.50
N ARG A 46 -26.99 2.20 -24.55
CA ARG A 46 -25.67 2.14 -23.91
C ARG A 46 -24.85 3.32 -24.41
N GLN A 47 -24.81 4.40 -23.64
CA GLN A 47 -23.81 5.45 -23.81
C GLN A 47 -22.44 4.85 -23.49
N ARG A 48 -21.83 4.26 -24.52
CA ARG A 48 -20.41 3.91 -24.54
C ARG A 48 -19.63 5.22 -24.60
N GLY A 49 -19.47 5.86 -23.44
CA GLY A 49 -18.47 6.89 -23.25
C GLY A 49 -17.10 6.25 -23.43
N SER A 50 -16.61 6.24 -24.66
CA SER A 50 -15.24 5.89 -25.00
C SER A 50 -14.33 6.96 -24.39
N ALA A 51 -13.96 6.77 -23.12
CA ALA A 51 -12.84 7.49 -22.55
C ALA A 51 -11.61 7.05 -23.36
N THR A 52 -11.07 7.98 -24.16
CA THR A 52 -9.78 7.83 -24.80
C THR A 52 -8.76 7.52 -23.72
N ALA A 53 -8.44 6.24 -23.55
CA ALA A 53 -7.33 5.80 -22.72
C ALA A 53 -6.07 6.39 -23.35
N ALA A 54 -5.63 7.53 -22.82
CA ALA A 54 -4.41 8.19 -23.24
C ALA A 54 -3.30 7.14 -23.26
N ARG A 55 -2.70 6.94 -24.44
CA ARG A 55 -1.71 5.89 -24.70
C ARG A 55 -0.56 6.08 -23.70
N TRP A 56 -0.48 5.18 -22.73
CA TRP A 56 0.59 5.19 -21.73
C TRP A 56 1.93 5.00 -22.45
N THR A 57 2.89 5.89 -22.21
CA THR A 57 4.25 5.78 -22.75
C THR A 57 5.26 5.92 -21.60
N PRO A 58 6.34 5.12 -21.59
CA PRO A 58 7.38 5.21 -20.57
C PRO A 58 7.98 6.62 -20.44
N ALA A 59 8.14 7.34 -21.56
CA ALA A 59 8.70 8.69 -21.59
C ALA A 59 7.85 9.73 -20.82
N VAL A 60 6.52 9.64 -20.88
CA VAL A 60 5.64 10.59 -20.17
C VAL A 60 5.66 10.36 -18.66
N GLU A 61 5.74 9.09 -18.22
CA GLU A 61 5.88 8.80 -16.79
C GLU A 61 7.26 9.21 -16.26
N ASP A 62 8.29 9.07 -17.07
CA ASP A 62 9.62 9.56 -16.75
C ASP A 62 9.66 11.09 -16.55
N GLU A 63 9.03 11.86 -17.45
CA GLU A 63 8.93 13.32 -17.30
C GLU A 63 8.16 13.71 -16.03
N ARG A 64 7.06 13.02 -15.74
CA ARG A 64 6.27 13.26 -14.51
C ARG A 64 7.05 12.92 -13.25
N ALA A 65 7.88 11.88 -13.29
CA ALA A 65 8.71 11.51 -12.15
C ALA A 65 9.84 12.51 -11.91
N LEU A 66 10.45 13.05 -12.97
CA LEU A 66 11.43 14.14 -12.88
C LEU A 66 10.80 15.40 -12.31
N LYS A 67 9.62 15.82 -12.81
CA LYS A 67 8.87 16.95 -12.23
C LYS A 67 8.51 16.72 -10.76
N ALA A 68 8.20 15.49 -10.37
CA ALA A 68 7.93 15.17 -8.97
C ALA A 68 9.17 15.34 -8.09
N LEU A 69 10.36 14.93 -8.57
CA LEU A 69 11.62 15.16 -7.86
C LEU A 69 11.95 16.65 -7.74
N GLU A 70 11.69 17.45 -8.78
CA GLU A 70 11.87 18.90 -8.74
C GLU A 70 10.92 19.59 -7.74
N LEU A 71 9.64 19.22 -7.76
CA LEU A 71 8.61 19.85 -6.93
C LEU A 71 8.70 19.47 -5.46
N PHE A 72 9.01 18.21 -5.16
CA PHE A 72 8.92 17.68 -3.81
C PHE A 72 10.28 17.31 -3.20
N GLY A 73 11.32 17.22 -4.02
CA GLY A 73 12.65 16.78 -3.63
C GLY A 73 12.87 15.27 -3.81
N ASN A 74 14.11 14.85 -3.58
CA ASN A 74 14.50 13.45 -3.68
C ASN A 74 14.31 12.72 -2.32
N PRO A 75 13.48 11.67 -2.25
CA PRO A 75 13.23 10.94 -1.00
C PRO A 75 14.45 10.15 -0.49
N THR A 76 15.53 10.06 -1.28
CA THR A 76 16.79 9.44 -0.86
C THR A 76 17.70 10.36 -0.04
N ASP A 77 17.59 11.67 -0.25
CA ASP A 77 18.37 12.67 0.48
C ASP A 77 17.67 13.01 1.80
N GLN A 78 16.38 13.32 1.74
CA GLN A 78 15.58 13.77 2.87
C GLN A 78 14.14 13.23 2.82
N GLU A 79 13.41 13.34 3.94
CA GLU A 79 11.98 13.06 3.94
C GLU A 79 11.25 14.08 3.04
N VAL A 80 10.54 13.56 2.04
CA VAL A 80 9.73 14.34 1.11
C VAL A 80 8.31 14.43 1.65
N ARG A 81 7.78 15.65 1.84
CA ARG A 81 6.40 15.85 2.31
C ARG A 81 5.42 15.95 1.15
N LEU A 82 4.40 15.11 1.18
CA LEU A 82 3.33 15.07 0.19
C LEU A 82 1.99 15.40 0.86
N PRO A 83 1.09 16.18 0.21
CA PRO A 83 -0.26 16.39 0.72
C PRO A 83 -1.01 15.07 0.86
N SER A 84 -1.84 14.92 1.90
CA SER A 84 -2.65 13.70 2.07
C SER A 84 -3.88 13.74 1.18
N ARG A 85 -3.69 13.51 -0.13
CA ARG A 85 -4.74 13.43 -1.14
C ARG A 85 -4.54 12.20 -2.01
N PRO A 86 -5.60 11.64 -2.63
CA PRO A 86 -5.48 10.48 -3.50
C PRO A 86 -4.43 10.63 -4.62
N GLU A 87 -4.26 11.84 -5.16
CA GLU A 87 -3.29 12.14 -6.23
C GLU A 87 -1.85 11.97 -5.76
N SER A 88 -1.56 12.19 -4.48
CA SER A 88 -0.22 12.02 -3.90
C SER A 88 0.23 10.57 -3.88
N ALA A 89 -0.69 9.60 -3.95
CA ALA A 89 -0.33 8.20 -4.14
C ALA A 89 0.35 7.99 -5.51
N ALA A 90 -0.13 8.66 -6.55
CA ALA A 90 0.50 8.60 -7.88
C ALA A 90 1.89 9.25 -7.86
N THR A 91 2.04 10.38 -7.16
CA THR A 91 3.34 11.03 -6.97
C THR A 91 4.33 10.13 -6.23
N ALA A 92 3.91 9.51 -5.12
CA ALA A 92 4.75 8.60 -4.34
C ALA A 92 5.20 7.38 -5.17
N ARG A 93 4.31 6.80 -5.98
CA ARG A 93 4.65 5.71 -6.92
C ARG A 93 5.72 6.14 -7.93
N ARG A 94 5.56 7.32 -8.55
CA ARG A 94 6.52 7.85 -9.54
C ARG A 94 7.90 8.10 -8.94
N LEU A 95 7.94 8.74 -7.77
CA LEU A 95 9.19 8.95 -7.03
C LEU A 95 9.87 7.63 -6.74
N THR A 96 9.12 6.65 -6.24
CA THR A 96 9.62 5.30 -5.94
C THR A 96 10.19 4.61 -7.17
N GLN A 97 9.44 4.63 -8.28
CA GLN A 97 9.87 4.05 -9.55
C GLN A 97 11.16 4.69 -10.07
N CYS A 98 11.20 6.02 -10.11
CA CYS A 98 12.36 6.77 -10.58
C CYS A 98 13.60 6.50 -9.73
N VAL A 99 13.47 6.52 -8.40
CA VAL A 99 14.58 6.20 -7.50
C VAL A 99 15.09 4.78 -7.73
N ILE A 100 14.19 3.78 -7.76
CA ILE A 100 14.60 2.37 -7.87
C ILE A 100 15.25 2.08 -9.24
N LEU A 101 14.63 2.55 -10.33
CA LEU A 101 15.08 2.22 -11.69
C LEU A 101 16.25 3.10 -12.15
N ARG A 102 16.24 4.40 -11.83
CA ARG A 102 17.22 5.36 -12.38
C ARG A 102 18.34 5.65 -11.41
N GLN A 103 18.02 5.94 -10.15
CA GLN A 103 19.04 6.32 -9.16
C GLN A 103 19.76 5.11 -8.58
N TRP A 104 19.03 4.03 -8.28
CA TRP A 104 19.60 2.80 -7.73
C TRP A 104 19.88 1.73 -8.78
N ALA A 105 19.38 1.89 -10.01
CA ALA A 105 19.58 0.94 -11.11
C ALA A 105 19.22 -0.51 -10.74
N LEU A 106 18.11 -0.69 -10.00
CA LEU A 106 17.60 -2.00 -9.59
C LEU A 106 16.60 -2.56 -10.60
N SER A 107 16.22 -3.82 -10.42
CA SER A 107 15.38 -4.53 -11.39
C SER A 107 13.96 -3.95 -11.49
N PRO A 108 13.33 -4.02 -12.68
CA PRO A 108 11.92 -3.66 -12.87
C PRO A 108 10.97 -4.42 -11.95
N ALA A 109 11.20 -5.73 -11.76
CA ALA A 109 10.38 -6.56 -10.89
C ALA A 109 10.40 -6.08 -9.42
N LEU A 110 11.57 -5.67 -8.91
CA LEU A 110 11.67 -5.08 -7.57
C LEU A 110 10.92 -3.74 -7.49
N ALA A 111 11.03 -2.91 -8.53
CA ALA A 111 10.32 -1.64 -8.60
C ALA A 111 8.80 -1.83 -8.55
N GLU A 112 8.25 -2.76 -9.33
CA GLU A 112 6.82 -3.08 -9.34
C GLU A 112 6.31 -3.47 -7.95
N GLN A 113 7.00 -4.37 -7.27
CA GLN A 113 6.66 -4.79 -5.91
C GLN A 113 6.74 -3.62 -4.92
N ALA A 114 7.82 -2.83 -4.95
CA ALA A 114 7.98 -1.68 -4.07
C ALA A 114 6.91 -0.60 -4.30
N ILE A 115 6.54 -0.33 -5.56
CA ILE A 115 5.49 0.61 -5.95
C ILE A 115 4.13 0.18 -5.42
N LEU A 116 3.83 -1.13 -5.47
CA LEU A 116 2.61 -1.69 -4.90
C LEU A 116 2.58 -1.45 -3.38
N LEU A 117 3.64 -1.82 -2.66
CA LEU A 117 3.71 -1.66 -1.21
C LEU A 117 3.66 -0.19 -0.77
N VAL A 118 4.32 0.71 -1.50
CA VAL A 118 4.20 2.16 -1.27
C VAL A 118 2.76 2.62 -1.44
N SER A 119 2.04 2.12 -2.44
CA SER A 119 0.63 2.48 -2.65
C SER A 119 -0.25 2.04 -1.50
N GLU A 120 0.01 0.88 -0.90
CA GLU A 120 -0.71 0.41 0.28
C GLU A 120 -0.42 1.28 1.51
N LEU A 121 0.85 1.60 1.77
CA LEU A 121 1.22 2.45 2.91
C LEU A 121 0.67 3.88 2.77
N VAL A 122 0.81 4.48 1.59
CA VAL A 122 0.28 5.82 1.31
C VAL A 122 -1.26 5.81 1.31
N GLY A 123 -1.88 4.78 0.75
CA GLY A 123 -3.33 4.61 0.78
C GLY A 123 -3.86 4.55 2.21
N ASN A 124 -3.16 3.84 3.09
CA ASN A 124 -3.49 3.81 4.51
C ASN A 124 -3.31 5.18 5.18
N ALA A 125 -2.22 5.89 4.86
CA ALA A 125 -1.96 7.22 5.38
C ALA A 125 -3.03 8.23 4.94
N VAL A 126 -3.46 8.18 3.68
CA VAL A 126 -4.50 9.09 3.16
C VAL A 126 -5.87 8.76 3.72
N ARG A 127 -6.23 7.47 3.84
CA ARG A 127 -7.58 7.05 4.26
C ARG A 127 -7.84 7.17 5.77
N HIS A 128 -6.84 6.89 6.61
CA HIS A 128 -7.10 6.60 8.03
C HIS A 128 -6.58 7.64 9.01
N THR A 129 -5.87 8.67 8.57
CA THR A 129 -5.08 9.51 9.48
C THR A 129 -5.68 10.90 9.69
N GLY A 130 -6.45 11.40 8.71
CA GLY A 130 -6.93 12.78 8.67
C GLY A 130 -5.82 13.85 8.64
N ALA A 131 -4.55 13.44 8.53
CA ALA A 131 -3.42 14.35 8.48
C ALA A 131 -3.42 15.16 7.18
N ARG A 132 -2.92 16.40 7.20
CA ARG A 132 -2.83 17.25 6.00
C ARG A 132 -1.74 16.80 5.02
N ALA A 133 -0.70 16.14 5.52
CA ALA A 133 0.44 15.67 4.75
C ALA A 133 1.07 14.44 5.40
N PHE A 134 1.77 13.65 4.59
CA PHE A 134 2.62 12.54 5.01
C PHE A 134 4.03 12.71 4.44
N GLY A 135 5.01 12.05 5.04
CA GLY A 135 6.40 12.02 4.59
C GLY A 135 6.73 10.71 3.87
N LEU A 136 7.54 10.78 2.82
CA LEU A 136 8.13 9.64 2.13
C LEU A 136 9.65 9.72 2.23
N ARG A 137 10.29 8.64 2.69
CA ARG A 137 11.75 8.51 2.70
C ARG A 137 12.16 7.15 2.16
N MET A 138 13.25 7.12 1.40
CA MET A 138 13.77 5.93 0.76
C MET A 138 15.25 5.77 1.07
N MET A 139 15.67 4.58 1.49
CA MET A 139 17.06 4.32 1.85
C MET A 139 17.52 3.03 1.20
N ARG A 140 18.75 3.07 0.67
CA ARG A 140 19.45 1.87 0.21
C ARG A 140 20.64 1.60 1.11
N ARG A 141 20.83 0.33 1.44
CA ARG A 141 22.01 -0.22 2.11
C ARG A 141 22.48 -1.46 1.33
N ARG A 142 23.62 -2.02 1.73
CA ARG A 142 24.12 -3.26 1.13
C ARG A 142 23.09 -4.38 1.30
N GLY A 143 22.61 -4.94 0.19
CA GLY A 143 21.67 -6.06 0.15
C GLY A 143 20.20 -5.75 0.47
N TRP A 144 19.80 -4.51 0.76
CA TRP A 144 18.38 -4.17 0.98
C TRP A 144 18.05 -2.69 0.73
N ILE A 145 16.77 -2.45 0.44
CA ILE A 145 16.13 -1.14 0.44
C ILE A 145 15.11 -1.05 1.55
N ARG A 146 14.87 0.16 2.05
CA ARG A 146 13.82 0.48 3.01
C ARG A 146 13.07 1.69 2.55
N ILE A 147 11.75 1.60 2.62
CA ILE A 147 10.85 2.69 2.28
C ILE A 147 9.98 2.99 3.49
N GLU A 148 9.92 4.26 3.84
CA GLU A 148 9.27 4.77 5.03
C GLU A 148 8.18 5.76 4.63
N VAL A 149 6.99 5.57 5.20
CA VAL A 149 5.88 6.52 5.14
C VAL A 149 5.64 7.06 6.54
N ARG A 150 6.02 8.32 6.75
CA ARG A 150 5.82 9.02 8.01
C ARG A 150 4.45 9.70 8.02
N ASP A 151 3.71 9.48 9.07
CA ASP A 151 2.41 10.10 9.29
C ASP A 151 2.40 10.79 10.67
N PRO A 152 2.02 12.08 10.75
CA PRO A 152 1.95 12.79 12.02
C PRO A 152 0.81 12.32 12.95
N SER A 153 -0.11 11.47 12.50
CA SER A 153 -1.18 10.93 13.33
C SER A 153 -0.70 9.88 14.33
N ARG A 154 -1.36 9.82 15.48
CA ARG A 154 -1.06 8.88 16.58
C ARG A 154 -1.79 7.53 16.46
N GLY A 155 -2.70 7.36 15.50
CA GLY A 155 -3.41 6.10 15.32
C GLY A 155 -2.44 5.02 14.82
N LEU A 156 -2.40 3.84 15.44
CA LEU A 156 -1.60 2.74 14.92
C LEU A 156 -2.22 2.17 13.63
N PRO A 157 -1.43 1.69 12.66
CA PRO A 157 -1.98 0.91 11.56
C PRO A 157 -2.57 -0.38 12.12
N CYS A 158 -3.88 -0.59 11.98
CA CYS A 158 -4.51 -1.84 12.37
C CYS A 158 -4.31 -2.87 11.25
N LEU A 159 -3.72 -4.03 11.56
CA LEU A 159 -3.85 -5.22 10.73
C LEU A 159 -5.32 -5.65 10.75
N MET A 160 -6.10 -5.17 9.78
CA MET A 160 -7.48 -5.61 9.59
C MET A 160 -7.45 -7.02 8.98
N PRO A 161 -8.13 -8.02 9.57
CA PRO A 161 -8.29 -9.31 8.91
C PRO A 161 -9.01 -9.12 7.58
N VAL A 162 -8.34 -9.52 6.49
CA VAL A 162 -8.89 -9.44 5.13
C VAL A 162 -10.06 -10.40 5.02
N HIS A 163 -11.29 -9.90 4.88
CA HIS A 163 -12.38 -10.69 4.31
C HIS A 163 -12.30 -10.61 2.79
N GLU A 164 -12.64 -11.70 2.10
CA GLU A 164 -12.37 -11.88 0.66
C GLU A 164 -12.98 -10.79 -0.24
N MET A 165 -14.03 -10.09 0.23
CA MET A 165 -14.67 -8.99 -0.47
C MET A 165 -14.29 -7.58 0.03
N ASP A 166 -13.40 -7.47 1.01
CA ASP A 166 -13.06 -6.20 1.64
C ASP A 166 -11.83 -5.58 0.96
N THR A 167 -12.06 -4.57 0.11
CA THR A 167 -10.98 -3.77 -0.51
C THR A 167 -10.19 -2.95 0.51
N SER A 168 -10.75 -2.73 1.72
CA SER A 168 -10.17 -1.83 2.71
C SER A 168 -9.07 -2.46 3.59
N GLY A 169 -9.00 -3.80 3.68
CA GLY A 169 -8.11 -4.54 4.59
C GLY A 169 -6.84 -5.14 3.98
N ARG A 170 -6.72 -5.19 2.64
CA ARG A 170 -5.61 -5.90 1.96
C ARG A 170 -4.25 -5.24 2.09
N GLY A 171 -4.19 -3.96 2.43
CA GLY A 171 -2.94 -3.19 2.29
C GLY A 171 -1.79 -3.71 3.14
N LEU A 172 -2.01 -3.87 4.45
CA LEU A 172 -0.97 -4.44 5.31
C LEU A 172 -0.75 -5.94 5.08
N PHE A 173 -1.76 -6.67 4.59
CA PHE A 173 -1.57 -8.06 4.17
C PHE A 173 -0.59 -8.17 3.00
N LEU A 174 -0.70 -7.31 1.98
CA LEU A 174 0.26 -7.28 0.87
C LEU A 174 1.66 -6.90 1.34
N VAL A 175 1.78 -5.93 2.25
CA VAL A 175 3.05 -5.56 2.86
C VAL A 175 3.66 -6.75 3.61
N ASP A 176 2.88 -7.47 4.42
CA ASP A 176 3.32 -8.65 5.15
C ASP A 176 3.78 -9.79 4.22
N LYS A 177 3.12 -9.97 3.07
CA LYS A 177 3.45 -11.04 2.12
C LYS A 177 4.63 -10.75 1.20
N LEU A 178 4.84 -9.50 0.81
CA LEU A 178 5.81 -9.14 -0.24
C LEU A 178 7.08 -8.49 0.29
N SER A 179 7.09 -8.00 1.53
CA SER A 179 8.30 -7.46 2.16
C SER A 179 9.08 -8.55 2.90
N ASP A 180 10.40 -8.38 3.00
CA ASP A 180 11.23 -9.23 3.86
C ASP A 180 11.04 -8.88 5.34
N ARG A 181 10.85 -7.59 5.62
CA ARG A 181 10.56 -7.04 6.95
C ARG A 181 9.65 -5.83 6.79
N TRP A 182 8.76 -5.64 7.75
CA TRP A 182 8.00 -4.40 7.87
C TRP A 182 7.73 -4.10 9.34
N GLY A 183 7.33 -2.86 9.61
CA GLY A 183 7.03 -2.44 10.96
C GLY A 183 6.49 -1.03 11.05
N VAL A 184 6.29 -0.60 12.28
CA VAL A 184 5.80 0.72 12.64
C VAL A 184 6.66 1.25 13.78
N ASP A 185 7.40 2.33 13.51
CA ASP A 185 8.17 3.03 14.54
C ASP A 185 7.29 4.16 15.11
N LEU A 186 6.97 4.08 16.40
CA LEU A 186 6.22 5.12 17.08
C LEU A 186 7.12 6.32 17.40
N LEU A 187 6.65 7.52 17.08
CA LEU A 187 7.36 8.77 17.32
C LEU A 187 6.55 9.65 18.30
N PRO A 188 7.20 10.58 19.03
CA PRO A 188 6.48 11.50 19.92
C PRO A 188 5.36 12.29 19.21
N ARG A 189 5.56 12.57 17.91
CA ARG A 189 4.64 13.28 17.01
C ARG A 189 4.33 12.47 15.75
N GLY A 190 3.76 11.29 15.94
CA GLY A 190 3.22 10.46 14.87
C GLY A 190 3.82 9.07 14.84
N LYS A 191 3.92 8.50 13.65
CA LYS A 191 4.50 7.18 13.41
C LYS A 191 5.19 7.13 12.06
N THR A 192 6.09 6.17 11.90
CA THR A 192 6.66 5.81 10.61
C THR A 192 6.33 4.36 10.32
N THR A 193 5.50 4.12 9.32
CA THR A 193 5.28 2.77 8.80
C THR A 193 6.32 2.50 7.73
N TRP A 194 6.93 1.33 7.75
CA TRP A 194 8.05 1.02 6.87
C TRP A 194 8.04 -0.42 6.42
N PHE A 195 8.67 -0.66 5.28
CA PHE A 195 9.00 -2.01 4.82
C PHE A 195 10.41 -2.05 4.22
N GLU A 196 10.96 -3.25 4.16
CA GLU A 196 12.27 -3.54 3.61
C GLU A 196 12.20 -4.71 2.64
N MET A 197 13.00 -4.61 1.58
CA MET A 197 13.12 -5.63 0.55
C MET A 197 14.59 -5.91 0.29
N ARG A 198 14.93 -7.19 0.18
CA ARG A 198 16.25 -7.64 -0.24
C ARG A 198 16.48 -7.24 -1.68
N VAL A 199 17.70 -6.81 -1.92
CA VAL A 199 18.20 -6.51 -3.26
C VAL A 199 19.25 -7.56 -3.58
N ALA A 200 19.07 -8.26 -4.70
CA ALA A 200 20.16 -9.04 -5.26
C ALA A 200 21.23 -8.05 -5.75
N ASP A 201 22.41 -8.06 -5.12
CA ASP A 201 23.55 -7.35 -5.67
C ASP A 201 23.88 -7.98 -7.03
N ARG A 202 24.00 -7.12 -8.05
CA ARG A 202 24.29 -7.52 -9.43
C ARG A 202 25.78 -7.56 -9.67
#